data_AF-A0A2E7RMU5-F1
#
_entry.id   AF-A0A2E7RMU5-F1
#
_cell.length_a   1.000
_cell.length_b   1.000
_cell.length_c   1.000
_cell.angle_alpha   90.00
_cell.angle_beta   90.00
_cell.angle_gamma   90.00
#
_symmetry.space_group_name_H-M   'P 1'
#
loop_
_entity.id
_entity.type
_entity.pdbx_description
1 polymer ?
#
loop_
_entity_poly.entity_id
_entity_poly.type
_entity_poly.pdbx_seq_one_letter_code
_entity_poly.pdbx_strand_id
1 'polypeptide(L)'
;MKYLLPLLFLLSSVSRISAQEAQWIPDFDQAVLLAEKQNKDLLVDFTGSDWCGWCTKLHEEVFQHEAFWRPIQKDFILVALDYPRKDPAKAAVPNPKRNQELKAQYGIRGFPTLLLMTASGEVYGQTGYRKGGPELYVEHIRELQKSRPKTVSKSKPVPVSASAPAASPREIEAADALEAIRAELGKRPPREPEERTSYFHAMHKAMSQFLQDWPGTWASIRAHSSAGQIELRILGQPIEGLSSLRSAYLQSKSQTGIQPNGIHIDSSRLALDLVRALVEQDQLDEAEKILQETAKGEEGNAERAKSLLNEIPILRRMQIGKVIPHFEGKGLDGELITPELFRGKVLLLDFWATWCGPCRAELPLVVSTYEEWNSKGFEVLGISLDRLVSEKDVQKAQADGAKRLPTRMDANLLKEWVEKNSMPWPQIYDGGYWKAAVAQEFAVHSIPFTILVDRNGIIRYKKVRGESLTKAVKTLMTEELK
;
A
#
# COMPACT_ATOMS: atom_id res chain seq x y z
N MET A 1 -11.47 10.65 -89.73
CA MET A 1 -10.38 11.39 -89.05
C MET A 1 -11.03 12.46 -88.18
N LYS A 2 -10.91 12.37 -86.84
CA LYS A 2 -10.16 13.33 -85.99
C LYS A 2 -10.96 14.66 -85.76
N TYR A 3 -11.31 15.20 -84.59
CA TYR A 3 -10.93 15.20 -83.16
C TYR A 3 -12.20 15.63 -82.35
N LEU A 4 -12.57 15.22 -81.13
CA LEU A 4 -11.97 15.21 -79.77
C LEU A 4 -11.76 16.60 -79.07
N LEU A 5 -12.56 16.82 -78.00
CA LEU A 5 -12.42 17.68 -76.78
C LEU A 5 -12.57 19.22 -76.87
N PRO A 6 -12.90 19.93 -75.74
CA PRO A 6 -13.96 19.70 -74.74
C PRO A 6 -14.62 21.02 -74.22
N LEU A 7 -15.71 20.85 -73.46
CA LEU A 7 -16.49 21.90 -72.78
C LEU A 7 -15.73 22.47 -71.55
N LEU A 8 -15.52 23.78 -71.52
CA LEU A 8 -14.87 24.50 -70.41
C LEU A 8 -15.90 24.83 -69.31
N PHE A 9 -15.94 24.05 -68.22
CA PHE A 9 -16.68 24.38 -67.00
C PHE A 9 -15.76 25.17 -66.05
N LEU A 10 -15.96 26.48 -65.96
CA LEU A 10 -15.39 27.34 -64.92
C LEU A 10 -16.14 27.08 -63.61
N LEU A 11 -15.67 26.09 -62.84
CA LEU A 11 -16.05 25.85 -61.46
C LEU A 11 -15.43 26.95 -60.58
N SER A 12 -16.27 27.85 -60.08
CA SER A 12 -15.95 28.70 -58.94
C SER A 12 -15.68 27.82 -57.71
N SER A 13 -14.41 27.66 -57.35
CA SER A 13 -14.01 26.98 -56.12
C SER A 13 -14.36 27.85 -54.91
N VAL A 14 -15.56 27.64 -54.36
CA VAL A 14 -15.83 27.97 -52.96
C VAL A 14 -14.97 27.01 -52.15
N SER A 15 -13.82 27.48 -51.67
CA SER A 15 -13.04 26.77 -50.66
C SER A 15 -13.94 26.56 -49.46
N ARG A 16 -14.43 25.33 -49.27
CA ARG A 16 -15.01 24.89 -48.00
C ARG A 16 -13.90 25.02 -46.97
N ILE A 17 -13.97 26.06 -46.14
CA ILE A 17 -13.20 26.11 -44.89
C ILE A 17 -13.75 24.95 -44.07
N SER A 18 -13.00 23.84 -44.02
CA SER A 18 -13.26 22.77 -43.07
C SER A 18 -13.19 23.40 -41.68
N ALA A 19 -14.30 23.34 -40.94
CA ALA A 19 -14.28 23.68 -39.52
C ALA A 19 -13.32 22.70 -38.84
N GLN A 20 -12.17 23.20 -38.39
CA GLN A 20 -11.14 22.38 -37.79
C GLN A 20 -11.61 22.00 -36.38
N GLU A 21 -11.84 20.70 -36.16
CA GLU A 21 -12.26 20.15 -34.87
C GLU A 21 -11.23 20.45 -33.77
N ALA A 22 -11.68 20.37 -32.51
CA ALA A 22 -10.81 20.50 -31.35
C ALA A 22 -9.68 19.45 -31.41
N GLN A 23 -8.45 19.88 -31.67
CA GLN A 23 -7.30 18.99 -31.60
C GLN A 23 -6.93 18.72 -30.14
N TRP A 24 -7.42 17.60 -29.61
CA TRP A 24 -6.99 17.05 -28.33
C TRP A 24 -5.68 16.27 -28.54
N ILE A 25 -4.64 16.64 -27.79
CA ILE A 25 -3.35 15.98 -27.88
C ILE A 25 -3.36 14.74 -26.97
N PRO A 26 -3.14 13.53 -27.52
CA PRO A 26 -3.23 12.30 -26.75
C PRO A 26 -1.93 11.94 -26.00
N ASP A 27 -0.92 12.80 -26.08
CA ASP A 27 0.38 12.66 -25.42
C ASP A 27 0.71 13.90 -24.59
N PHE A 28 0.87 13.71 -23.28
CA PHE A 28 1.10 14.80 -22.33
C PHE A 28 2.41 15.54 -22.57
N ASP A 29 3.49 14.82 -22.88
CA ASP A 29 4.82 15.43 -22.98
C ASP A 29 4.92 16.26 -24.28
N GLN A 30 4.30 15.83 -25.37
CA GLN A 30 4.13 16.65 -26.58
C GLN A 30 3.29 17.90 -26.31
N ALA A 31 2.24 17.77 -25.50
CA ALA A 31 1.40 18.92 -25.15
C ALA A 31 2.17 19.95 -24.31
N VAL A 32 3.03 19.52 -23.38
CA VAL A 32 3.91 20.41 -22.60
C VAL A 32 4.82 21.21 -23.54
N LEU A 33 5.51 20.55 -24.47
CA LEU A 33 6.38 21.23 -25.45
C LEU A 33 5.62 22.26 -26.29
N LEU A 34 4.39 21.94 -26.68
CA LEU A 34 3.54 22.86 -27.43
C LEU A 34 3.06 24.04 -26.57
N ALA A 35 2.71 23.77 -25.31
CA ALA A 35 2.26 24.76 -24.35
C ALA A 35 3.38 25.77 -24.04
N GLU A 36 4.61 25.29 -23.83
CA GLU A 36 5.80 26.15 -23.66
C GLU A 36 6.04 27.01 -24.90
N LYS A 37 6.03 26.39 -26.09
CA LYS A 37 6.26 27.11 -27.37
C LYS A 37 5.19 28.17 -27.65
N GLN A 38 3.94 27.91 -27.27
CA GLN A 38 2.81 28.82 -27.51
C GLN A 38 2.52 29.75 -26.32
N ASN A 39 3.28 29.62 -25.22
CA ASN A 39 3.01 30.32 -23.96
C ASN A 39 1.55 30.16 -23.49
N LYS A 40 1.08 28.91 -23.49
CA LYS A 40 -0.27 28.51 -23.06
C LYS A 40 -0.18 27.60 -21.84
N ASP A 41 -1.28 27.48 -21.12
CA ASP A 41 -1.45 26.50 -20.06
C ASP A 41 -1.95 25.16 -20.63
N LEU A 42 -2.04 24.12 -19.81
CA LEU A 42 -2.57 22.81 -20.17
C LEU A 42 -3.96 22.62 -19.55
N LEU A 43 -4.91 22.13 -20.36
CA LEU A 43 -6.17 21.58 -19.87
C LEU A 43 -6.17 20.08 -20.11
N VAL A 44 -6.01 19.31 -19.04
CA VAL A 44 -5.69 17.88 -19.11
C VAL A 44 -6.89 17.06 -18.66
N ASP A 45 -7.54 16.38 -19.59
CA ASP A 45 -8.66 15.48 -19.38
C ASP A 45 -8.17 14.05 -19.15
N PHE A 46 -8.35 13.55 -17.93
CA PHE A 46 -8.24 12.14 -17.60
C PHE A 46 -9.57 11.48 -17.91
N THR A 47 -9.60 10.62 -18.94
CA THR A 47 -10.83 10.10 -19.54
C THR A 47 -10.82 8.58 -19.76
N GLY A 48 -11.98 7.97 -19.96
CA GLY A 48 -12.14 6.54 -20.24
C GLY A 48 -13.05 6.30 -21.43
N SER A 49 -12.49 6.22 -22.62
CA SER A 49 -13.21 6.27 -23.90
C SER A 49 -14.26 5.18 -24.12
N ASP A 50 -14.12 4.01 -23.51
CA ASP A 50 -14.97 2.84 -23.80
C ASP A 50 -15.79 2.31 -22.60
N TRP A 51 -15.65 2.91 -21.41
CA TRP A 51 -16.37 2.47 -20.20
C TRP A 51 -16.91 3.60 -19.31
N CYS A 52 -16.48 4.85 -19.51
CA CYS A 52 -16.84 5.96 -18.63
C CYS A 52 -18.00 6.79 -19.22
N GLY A 53 -19.23 6.49 -18.82
CA GLY A 53 -20.41 7.21 -19.33
C GLY A 53 -20.41 8.72 -19.05
N TRP A 54 -19.87 9.16 -17.90
CA TRP A 54 -19.73 10.59 -17.60
C TRP A 54 -18.66 11.28 -18.44
N CYS A 55 -17.64 10.54 -18.88
CA CYS A 55 -16.62 11.04 -19.80
C CYS A 55 -17.23 11.25 -21.19
N THR A 56 -17.96 10.24 -21.68
CA THR A 56 -18.71 10.34 -22.94
C THR A 56 -19.66 11.53 -22.90
N LYS A 57 -20.43 11.68 -21.82
CA LYS A 57 -21.37 12.81 -21.65
C LYS A 57 -20.68 14.18 -21.63
N LEU A 58 -19.50 14.28 -21.03
CA LEU A 58 -18.70 15.52 -21.06
C LEU A 58 -18.20 15.84 -22.48
N HIS A 59 -17.74 14.82 -23.21
CA HIS A 59 -17.30 14.99 -24.59
C HIS A 59 -18.46 15.42 -25.51
N GLU A 60 -19.62 14.77 -25.34
CA GLU A 60 -20.83 15.05 -26.12
C GLU A 60 -21.48 16.39 -25.79
N GLU A 61 -21.65 16.74 -24.51
CA GLU A 61 -22.38 17.96 -24.13
C GLU A 61 -21.49 19.21 -24.11
N VAL A 62 -20.16 19.05 -24.13
CA VAL A 62 -19.21 20.16 -23.98
C VAL A 62 -18.11 20.13 -25.03
N PHE A 63 -17.23 19.12 -25.03
CA PHE A 63 -15.96 19.22 -25.77
C PHE A 63 -16.07 19.20 -27.28
N GLN A 64 -17.10 18.56 -27.84
CA GLN A 64 -17.32 18.55 -29.29
C GLN A 64 -17.86 19.89 -29.83
N HIS A 65 -18.36 20.78 -28.97
CA HIS A 65 -19.00 22.01 -29.39
C HIS A 65 -17.99 23.15 -29.59
N GLU A 66 -18.10 23.87 -30.71
CA GLU A 66 -17.26 25.02 -31.04
C GLU A 66 -17.29 26.11 -29.95
N ALA A 67 -18.44 26.29 -29.31
CA ALA A 67 -18.62 27.20 -28.19
C ALA A 67 -17.67 26.92 -27.01
N PHE A 68 -17.19 25.68 -26.86
CA PHE A 68 -16.18 25.31 -25.87
C PHE A 68 -14.75 25.44 -26.40
N TRP A 69 -14.39 24.66 -27.43
CA TRP A 69 -12.97 24.50 -27.76
C TRP A 69 -12.36 25.77 -28.36
N ARG A 70 -13.14 26.55 -29.11
CA ARG A 70 -12.64 27.76 -29.78
C ARG A 70 -12.19 28.86 -28.80
N PRO A 71 -12.95 29.22 -27.75
CA PRO A 71 -12.47 30.16 -26.74
C PRO A 71 -11.43 29.56 -25.78
N ILE A 72 -11.46 28.26 -25.50
CA ILE A 72 -10.51 27.62 -24.57
C ILE A 72 -9.12 27.45 -25.18
N GLN A 73 -9.02 27.06 -26.46
CA GLN A 73 -7.73 26.85 -27.14
C GLN A 73 -6.90 28.14 -27.32
N LYS A 74 -7.48 29.31 -27.04
CA LYS A 74 -6.74 30.58 -26.99
C LYS A 74 -5.74 30.59 -25.83
N ASP A 75 -6.08 29.97 -24.70
CA ASP A 75 -5.31 30.02 -23.46
C ASP A 75 -4.74 28.66 -23.07
N PHE A 76 -5.34 27.56 -23.56
CA PHE A 76 -4.98 26.20 -23.20
C PHE A 76 -4.56 25.37 -24.42
N ILE A 77 -3.60 24.48 -24.20
CA ILE A 77 -3.42 23.27 -25.01
C ILE A 77 -4.31 22.18 -24.40
N LEU A 78 -5.17 21.59 -25.24
CA LEU A 78 -6.11 20.54 -24.84
C LEU A 78 -5.42 19.18 -24.88
N VAL A 79 -5.46 18.44 -23.76
CA VAL A 79 -4.79 17.14 -23.61
C VAL A 79 -5.80 16.10 -23.17
N ALA A 80 -5.84 14.95 -23.85
CA ALA A 80 -6.72 13.84 -23.51
C ALA A 80 -5.89 12.61 -23.14
N LEU A 81 -5.85 12.27 -21.86
CA LEU A 81 -5.17 11.09 -21.35
C LEU A 81 -6.21 9.99 -21.14
N ASP A 82 -6.27 9.07 -22.11
CA ASP A 82 -7.26 8.01 -22.13
C ASP A 82 -6.81 6.74 -21.37
N TYR A 83 -7.77 6.07 -20.73
CA TYR A 83 -7.61 4.85 -19.94
C TYR A 83 -8.63 3.77 -20.35
N PRO A 84 -8.55 3.26 -21.59
CA PRO A 84 -9.53 2.30 -22.13
C PRO A 84 -9.41 0.92 -21.48
N ARG A 85 -10.51 0.15 -21.50
CA ARG A 85 -10.57 -1.23 -20.96
C ARG A 85 -10.47 -2.31 -22.01
N LYS A 86 -10.89 -2.05 -23.25
CA LYS A 86 -10.82 -2.97 -24.40
C LYS A 86 -9.46 -2.87 -25.10
N ASP A 87 -8.93 -4.01 -25.54
CA ASP A 87 -7.57 -4.11 -26.07
C ASP A 87 -7.31 -3.31 -27.37
N PRO A 88 -8.25 -3.25 -28.34
CA PRO A 88 -8.06 -2.41 -29.53
C PRO A 88 -7.91 -0.92 -29.19
N ALA A 89 -8.64 -0.43 -28.18
CA ALA A 89 -8.56 0.95 -27.74
C ALA A 89 -7.27 1.22 -26.93
N LYS A 90 -6.83 0.26 -26.11
CA LYS A 90 -5.52 0.35 -25.42
C LYS A 90 -4.36 0.47 -26.40
N ALA A 91 -4.41 -0.27 -27.51
CA ALA A 91 -3.37 -0.21 -28.55
C ALA A 91 -3.29 1.17 -29.24
N ALA A 92 -4.36 1.97 -29.20
CA ALA A 92 -4.41 3.31 -29.78
C ALA A 92 -3.91 4.42 -28.84
N VAL A 93 -3.68 4.12 -27.55
CA VAL A 93 -3.12 5.09 -26.61
C VAL A 93 -1.62 5.27 -26.91
N PRO A 94 -1.14 6.48 -27.22
CA PRO A 94 0.25 6.68 -27.63
C PRO A 94 1.27 6.33 -26.54
N ASN A 95 0.94 6.67 -25.29
CA ASN A 95 1.83 6.46 -24.15
C ASN A 95 1.05 6.03 -22.89
N PRO A 96 0.50 4.80 -22.87
CA PRO A 96 -0.38 4.34 -21.79
C PRO A 96 0.34 4.27 -20.45
N LYS A 97 1.66 4.03 -20.46
CA LYS A 97 2.51 4.06 -19.27
C LYS A 97 2.60 5.46 -18.68
N ARG A 98 2.89 6.47 -19.50
CA ARG A 98 2.95 7.88 -19.05
C ARG A 98 1.59 8.35 -18.53
N ASN A 99 0.49 7.92 -19.15
CA ASN A 99 -0.85 8.18 -18.61
C ASN A 99 -0.98 7.60 -17.19
N GLN A 100 -0.55 6.36 -16.92
CA GLN A 100 -0.62 5.80 -15.56
C GLN A 100 0.27 6.55 -14.56
N GLU A 101 1.47 6.99 -14.96
CA GLU A 101 2.35 7.80 -14.11
C GLU A 101 1.68 9.12 -13.74
N LEU A 102 1.13 9.84 -14.72
CA LEU A 102 0.45 11.12 -14.50
C LEU A 102 -0.82 10.94 -13.63
N LYS A 103 -1.54 9.83 -13.81
CA LYS A 103 -2.69 9.47 -12.96
C LYS A 103 -2.26 9.33 -11.50
N ALA A 104 -1.15 8.64 -11.25
CA ALA A 104 -0.62 8.44 -9.91
C ALA A 104 -0.06 9.74 -9.32
N GLN A 105 0.76 10.46 -10.08
CA GLN A 105 1.39 11.73 -9.71
C GLN A 105 0.35 12.76 -9.26
N TYR A 106 -0.72 12.95 -10.04
CA TYR A 106 -1.77 13.91 -9.70
C TYR A 106 -2.90 13.31 -8.85
N GLY A 107 -2.74 12.09 -8.31
CA GLY A 107 -3.69 11.48 -7.39
C GLY A 107 -5.09 11.24 -7.98
N ILE A 108 -5.19 10.97 -9.28
CA ILE A 108 -6.46 10.84 -10.00
C ILE A 108 -7.14 9.50 -9.68
N ARG A 109 -8.25 9.56 -8.95
CA ARG A 109 -9.02 8.38 -8.49
C ARG A 109 -10.32 8.15 -9.25
N GLY A 110 -10.81 9.14 -10.01
CA GLY A 110 -12.09 9.09 -10.72
C GLY A 110 -12.04 9.73 -12.10
N PHE A 111 -13.03 9.41 -12.93
CA PHE A 111 -13.13 9.86 -14.33
C PHE A 111 -14.54 10.39 -14.61
N PRO A 112 -14.71 11.48 -15.39
CA PRO A 112 -13.64 12.34 -15.91
C PRO A 112 -13.06 13.23 -14.80
N THR A 113 -11.74 13.45 -14.83
CA THR A 113 -11.09 14.50 -14.03
C THR A 113 -10.31 15.40 -14.97
N LEU A 114 -10.58 16.70 -14.92
CA LEU A 114 -9.85 17.72 -15.65
C LEU A 114 -8.96 18.52 -14.71
N LEU A 115 -7.71 18.71 -15.11
CA LEU A 115 -6.77 19.59 -14.42
C LEU A 115 -6.45 20.80 -15.30
N LEU A 116 -6.43 21.98 -14.67
CA LEU A 116 -5.85 23.21 -15.22
C LEU A 116 -4.47 23.37 -14.60
N MET A 117 -3.44 23.42 -15.43
CA MET A 117 -2.08 23.53 -14.95
C MET A 117 -1.22 24.39 -15.86
N THR A 118 -0.18 24.98 -15.30
CA THR A 118 0.85 25.69 -16.08
C THR A 118 1.62 24.71 -16.96
N ALA A 119 2.37 25.20 -17.96
CA ALA A 119 3.25 24.35 -18.76
C ALA A 119 4.32 23.63 -17.92
N SER A 120 4.71 24.19 -16.77
CA SER A 120 5.60 23.54 -15.80
C SER A 120 4.89 22.50 -14.91
N GLY A 121 3.59 22.27 -15.11
CA GLY A 121 2.73 21.30 -14.41
C GLY A 121 2.33 21.67 -13.00
N GLU A 122 2.37 22.95 -12.66
CA GLU A 122 1.77 23.43 -11.43
C GLU A 122 0.24 23.47 -11.61
N VAL A 123 -0.47 22.60 -10.88
CA VAL A 123 -1.93 22.51 -10.92
C VAL A 123 -2.52 23.66 -10.11
N TYR A 124 -3.42 24.42 -10.73
CA TYR A 124 -4.11 25.54 -10.08
C TYR A 124 -5.64 25.44 -10.17
N GLY A 125 -6.16 24.43 -10.88
CA GLY A 125 -7.59 24.16 -10.94
C GLY A 125 -7.87 22.69 -11.23
N GLN A 126 -8.98 22.19 -10.69
CA GLN A 126 -9.46 20.83 -10.94
C GLN A 126 -10.98 20.85 -11.09
N THR A 127 -11.50 20.07 -12.04
CA THR A 127 -12.94 19.88 -12.26
C THR A 127 -13.24 18.49 -12.82
N GLY A 128 -14.52 18.20 -13.06
CA GLY A 128 -14.98 17.05 -13.85
C GLY A 128 -16.25 17.45 -14.60
N TYR A 129 -17.09 16.47 -14.96
CA TYR A 129 -18.35 16.75 -15.64
C TYR A 129 -19.24 17.72 -14.85
N ARG A 130 -19.80 18.72 -15.55
CA ARG A 130 -20.83 19.63 -15.03
C ARG A 130 -21.93 19.76 -16.07
N LYS A 131 -23.19 19.65 -15.63
CA LYS A 131 -24.36 19.90 -16.47
C LYS A 131 -24.47 21.40 -16.76
N GLY A 132 -24.82 21.77 -17.98
CA GLY A 132 -25.04 23.17 -18.35
C GLY A 132 -24.67 23.53 -19.78
N GLY A 133 -23.99 22.65 -20.52
CA GLY A 133 -23.55 22.91 -21.88
C GLY A 133 -22.22 23.67 -21.97
N PRO A 134 -21.74 23.93 -23.20
CA PRO A 134 -20.38 24.41 -23.43
C PRO A 134 -20.12 25.82 -22.90
N GLU A 135 -21.07 26.74 -22.99
CA GLU A 135 -20.90 28.13 -22.55
C GLU A 135 -20.69 28.24 -21.04
N LEU A 136 -21.56 27.59 -20.25
CA LEU A 136 -21.42 27.56 -18.80
C LEU A 136 -20.17 26.82 -18.34
N TYR A 137 -19.73 25.82 -19.12
CA TYR A 137 -18.48 25.12 -18.82
C TYR A 137 -17.26 26.00 -19.11
N VAL A 138 -17.29 26.84 -20.15
CA VAL A 138 -16.23 27.85 -20.39
C VAL A 138 -16.17 28.85 -19.25
N GLU A 139 -17.31 29.39 -18.80
CA GLU A 139 -17.35 30.30 -17.64
C GLU A 139 -16.73 29.67 -16.39
N HIS A 140 -17.04 28.40 -16.12
CA HIS A 140 -16.45 27.64 -15.02
C HIS A 140 -14.93 27.50 -15.13
N ILE A 141 -14.41 27.17 -16.31
CA ILE A 141 -12.96 27.09 -16.55
C ILE A 141 -12.31 28.46 -16.33
N ARG A 142 -12.94 29.55 -16.77
CA ARG A 142 -12.45 30.92 -16.55
C ARG A 142 -12.41 31.31 -15.08
N GLU A 143 -13.39 30.86 -14.29
CA GLU A 143 -13.39 31.08 -12.84
C GLU A 143 -12.19 30.39 -12.18
N LEU A 144 -11.95 29.11 -12.51
CA LEU A 144 -10.80 28.36 -12.00
C LEU A 144 -9.46 28.99 -12.45
N GLN A 145 -9.42 29.57 -13.64
CA GLN A 145 -8.24 30.25 -14.17
C GLN A 145 -7.83 31.48 -13.35
N LYS A 146 -8.72 32.07 -12.55
CA LYS A 146 -8.35 33.19 -11.64
C LYS A 146 -7.38 32.76 -10.54
N SER A 147 -7.34 31.48 -10.19
CA SER A 147 -6.41 30.90 -9.23
C SER A 147 -5.01 30.66 -9.81
N ARG A 148 -4.80 30.95 -11.10
CA ARG A 148 -3.49 30.78 -11.76
C ARG A 148 -2.42 31.64 -11.08
N PRO A 149 -1.26 31.05 -10.69
CA PRO A 149 -0.15 31.79 -10.11
C PRO A 149 0.34 32.95 -11.00
N LYS A 150 0.55 34.14 -10.40
CA LYS A 150 1.05 35.34 -11.12
C LYS A 150 2.53 35.26 -11.46
N THR A 151 3.28 34.52 -10.67
CA THR A 151 4.70 34.20 -10.89
C THR A 151 4.81 32.69 -11.00
N VAL A 152 5.03 32.19 -12.22
CA VAL A 152 5.36 30.77 -12.43
C VAL A 152 6.70 30.54 -11.73
N SER A 153 6.71 29.68 -10.71
CA SER A 153 7.94 29.31 -10.02
C SER A 153 8.99 28.85 -11.04
N LYS A 154 10.22 29.36 -10.94
CA LYS A 154 11.38 28.81 -11.67
C LYS A 154 11.78 27.41 -11.15
N SER A 155 10.91 26.72 -10.42
CA SER A 155 11.05 25.30 -10.13
C SER A 155 11.10 24.54 -11.45
N LYS A 156 11.96 23.51 -11.48
CA LYS A 156 12.16 22.63 -12.64
C LYS A 156 10.81 22.32 -13.30
N PRO A 157 10.73 22.33 -14.65
CA PRO A 157 9.55 21.85 -15.37
C PRO A 157 9.09 20.50 -14.77
N VAL A 158 7.80 20.13 -14.89
CA VAL A 158 7.46 18.69 -15.00
C VAL A 158 8.54 18.12 -15.89
N PRO A 159 9.26 17.07 -15.50
CA PRO A 159 10.25 16.51 -16.38
C PRO A 159 9.55 16.22 -17.72
N VAL A 160 9.71 17.12 -18.69
CA VAL A 160 9.70 16.78 -20.09
C VAL A 160 10.69 15.64 -20.08
N SER A 161 10.25 14.46 -20.48
CA SER A 161 11.15 13.35 -20.75
C SER A 161 12.18 13.87 -21.74
N ALA A 162 13.25 14.46 -21.21
CA ALA A 162 14.37 15.00 -21.93
C ALA A 162 15.16 13.77 -22.30
N SER A 163 14.66 13.04 -23.32
CA SER A 163 15.26 11.84 -23.87
C SER A 163 16.07 11.12 -22.81
N ALA A 164 15.42 10.70 -21.73
CA ALA A 164 16.12 9.87 -20.78
C ALA A 164 16.53 8.64 -21.62
N PRO A 165 17.81 8.24 -21.59
CA PRO A 165 18.27 7.17 -22.47
C PRO A 165 17.34 5.99 -22.29
N ALA A 166 16.85 5.45 -23.41
CA ALA A 166 16.06 4.22 -23.38
C ALA A 166 16.76 3.22 -22.44
N ALA A 167 15.97 2.51 -21.63
CA ALA A 167 16.54 1.53 -20.71
C ALA A 167 17.56 0.68 -21.48
N SER A 168 18.76 0.53 -20.92
CA SER A 168 19.85 -0.13 -21.64
C SER A 168 19.41 -1.52 -22.10
N PRO A 169 19.96 -2.07 -23.20
CA PRO A 169 19.64 -3.44 -23.63
C PRO A 169 19.71 -4.45 -22.49
N ARG A 170 20.72 -4.32 -21.62
CA ARG A 170 20.86 -5.13 -20.40
C ARG A 170 19.68 -5.02 -19.43
N GLU A 171 19.12 -3.82 -19.25
CA GLU A 171 17.95 -3.61 -18.40
C GLU A 171 16.69 -4.23 -19.00
N ILE A 172 16.53 -4.17 -20.33
CA ILE A 172 15.42 -4.82 -21.04
C ILE A 172 15.53 -6.34 -20.93
N GLU A 173 16.70 -6.90 -21.24
CA GLU A 173 16.95 -8.35 -21.15
C GLU A 173 16.76 -8.87 -19.71
N ALA A 174 17.23 -8.12 -18.70
CA ALA A 174 17.00 -8.46 -17.30
C ALA A 174 15.50 -8.46 -16.93
N ALA A 175 14.75 -7.49 -17.44
CA ALA A 175 13.31 -7.42 -17.19
C ALA A 175 12.56 -8.61 -17.83
N ASP A 176 12.91 -8.95 -19.06
CA ASP A 176 12.31 -10.08 -19.80
C ASP A 176 12.68 -11.42 -19.16
N ALA A 177 13.93 -11.59 -18.74
CA ALA A 177 14.39 -12.79 -18.02
C ALA A 177 13.64 -12.98 -16.69
N LEU A 178 13.40 -11.89 -15.94
CA LEU A 178 12.63 -11.98 -14.69
C LEU A 178 11.16 -12.36 -14.92
N GLU A 179 10.54 -11.82 -15.98
CA GLU A 179 9.17 -12.19 -16.35
C GLU A 179 9.07 -13.62 -16.88
N ALA A 180 10.09 -14.12 -17.59
CA ALA A 180 10.16 -15.52 -18.02
C ALA A 180 10.16 -16.48 -16.83
N ILE A 181 10.96 -16.21 -15.79
CA ILE A 181 10.97 -17.01 -14.54
C ILE A 181 9.57 -17.04 -13.91
N ARG A 182 8.87 -15.90 -13.87
CA ARG A 182 7.50 -15.81 -13.31
C ARG A 182 6.48 -16.55 -14.17
N ALA A 183 6.66 -16.56 -15.49
CA ALA A 183 5.81 -17.29 -16.41
C ALA A 183 5.97 -18.80 -16.25
N GLU A 184 7.20 -19.28 -16.10
CA GLU A 184 7.52 -20.70 -15.94
C GLU A 184 7.02 -21.25 -14.59
N LEU A 185 7.27 -20.55 -13.49
CA LEU A 185 6.86 -20.99 -12.16
C LEU A 185 5.35 -20.81 -11.92
N GLY A 186 4.69 -19.92 -12.67
CA GLY A 186 3.29 -19.58 -12.52
C GLY A 186 3.03 -18.46 -11.51
N LYS A 187 1.98 -17.66 -11.78
CA LYS A 187 1.68 -16.41 -11.06
C LYS A 187 1.18 -16.60 -9.62
N ARG A 188 0.83 -17.83 -9.21
CA ARG A 188 0.30 -18.11 -7.87
C ARG A 188 0.86 -19.43 -7.34
N PRO A 189 1.25 -19.48 -6.05
CA PRO A 189 1.67 -20.73 -5.43
C PRO A 189 0.51 -21.74 -5.36
N PRO A 190 0.81 -23.05 -5.43
CA PRO A 190 -0.18 -24.12 -5.23
C PRO A 190 -0.89 -24.03 -3.87
N ARG A 191 -2.10 -24.62 -3.82
CA ARG A 191 -2.88 -24.69 -2.58
C ARG A 191 -2.34 -25.74 -1.62
N GLU A 192 -1.86 -26.87 -2.13
CA GLU A 192 -1.36 -27.96 -1.30
C GLU A 192 -0.04 -27.57 -0.60
N PRO A 193 0.12 -27.86 0.71
CA PRO A 193 1.29 -27.41 1.49
C PRO A 193 2.64 -27.90 0.95
N GLU A 194 2.74 -29.17 0.53
CA GLU A 194 3.97 -29.76 0.02
C GLU A 194 4.38 -29.16 -1.33
N GLU A 195 3.42 -29.05 -2.25
CA GLU A 195 3.64 -28.40 -3.55
C GLU A 195 3.98 -26.92 -3.40
N ARG A 196 3.35 -26.22 -2.45
CA ARG A 196 3.64 -24.83 -2.12
C ARG A 196 5.06 -24.64 -1.61
N THR A 197 5.53 -25.56 -0.77
CA THR A 197 6.90 -25.54 -0.26
C THR A 197 7.88 -25.71 -1.41
N SER A 198 7.67 -26.70 -2.28
CA SER A 198 8.49 -26.93 -3.47
C SER A 198 8.50 -25.73 -4.43
N TYR A 199 7.35 -25.07 -4.63
CA TYR A 199 7.23 -23.84 -5.42
C TYR A 199 8.15 -22.73 -4.92
N PHE A 200 8.16 -22.47 -3.61
CA PHE A 200 8.99 -21.40 -3.04
C PHE A 200 10.49 -21.73 -3.05
N HIS A 201 10.87 -23.00 -2.91
CA HIS A 201 12.26 -23.42 -3.11
C HIS A 201 12.71 -23.22 -4.56
N ALA A 202 11.87 -23.59 -5.53
CA ALA A 202 12.15 -23.37 -6.95
C ALA A 202 12.26 -21.86 -7.28
N MET A 203 11.35 -21.05 -6.73
CA MET A 203 11.39 -19.59 -6.87
C MET A 203 12.66 -18.99 -6.24
N HIS A 204 13.03 -19.40 -5.02
CA HIS A 204 14.25 -18.94 -4.37
C HIS A 204 15.50 -19.27 -5.20
N LYS A 205 15.59 -20.51 -5.71
CA LYS A 205 16.67 -20.94 -6.60
C LYS A 205 16.73 -20.09 -7.87
N ALA A 206 15.59 -19.86 -8.52
CA ALA A 206 15.51 -19.07 -9.74
C ALA A 206 15.89 -17.59 -9.50
N MET A 207 15.43 -17.00 -8.39
CA MET A 207 15.82 -15.63 -8.02
C MET A 207 17.32 -15.55 -7.70
N SER A 208 17.87 -16.55 -7.01
CA SER A 208 19.30 -16.59 -6.67
C SER A 208 20.17 -16.66 -7.93
N GLN A 209 19.78 -17.50 -8.90
CA GLN A 209 20.46 -17.55 -10.20
C GLN A 209 20.32 -16.22 -10.96
N PHE A 210 19.10 -15.68 -11.02
CA PHE A 210 18.83 -14.40 -11.67
C PHE A 210 19.70 -13.26 -11.12
N LEU A 211 19.91 -13.21 -9.80
CA LEU A 211 20.74 -12.21 -9.14
C LEU A 211 22.24 -12.31 -9.51
N GLN A 212 22.72 -13.51 -9.83
CA GLN A 212 24.09 -13.72 -10.33
C GLN A 212 24.23 -13.26 -11.78
N ASP A 213 23.21 -13.52 -12.59
CA ASP A 213 23.23 -13.22 -14.03
C ASP A 213 22.99 -11.72 -14.31
N TRP A 214 22.17 -11.06 -13.49
CA TRP A 214 21.70 -9.68 -13.73
C TRP A 214 22.00 -8.69 -12.58
N PRO A 215 23.21 -8.64 -12.02
CA PRO A 215 23.51 -7.76 -10.89
C PRO A 215 23.39 -6.29 -11.28
N GLY A 216 22.87 -5.48 -10.35
CA GLY A 216 22.78 -4.03 -10.47
C GLY A 216 21.72 -3.52 -11.45
N THR A 217 20.74 -4.34 -11.82
CA THR A 217 19.64 -3.96 -12.71
C THR A 217 18.39 -3.58 -11.90
N TRP A 218 17.44 -2.89 -12.51
CA TRP A 218 16.15 -2.64 -11.85
C TRP A 218 15.39 -3.94 -11.55
N ALA A 219 15.57 -4.96 -12.39
CA ALA A 219 15.00 -6.28 -12.16
C ALA A 219 15.66 -6.99 -10.96
N SER A 220 16.96 -6.80 -10.70
CA SER A 220 17.64 -7.38 -9.54
C SER A 220 17.11 -6.82 -8.22
N ILE A 221 16.70 -5.56 -8.16
CA ILE A 221 16.07 -4.99 -6.96
C ILE A 221 14.77 -5.75 -6.62
N ARG A 222 13.94 -6.06 -7.62
CA ARG A 222 12.72 -6.86 -7.44
C ARG A 222 13.01 -8.29 -7.05
N ALA A 223 14.05 -8.89 -7.64
CA ALA A 223 14.49 -10.24 -7.31
C ALA A 223 14.98 -10.31 -5.86
N HIS A 224 15.81 -9.36 -5.41
CA HIS A 224 16.24 -9.25 -4.01
C HIS A 224 15.07 -9.08 -3.05
N SER A 225 14.11 -8.20 -3.36
CA SER A 225 12.91 -8.02 -2.53
C SER A 225 12.09 -9.32 -2.42
N SER A 226 11.92 -10.04 -3.54
CA SER A 226 11.17 -11.30 -3.58
C SER A 226 11.90 -12.42 -2.85
N ALA A 227 13.20 -12.58 -3.08
CA ALA A 227 14.06 -13.55 -2.40
C ALA A 227 14.02 -13.33 -0.88
N GLY A 228 14.20 -12.08 -0.43
CA GLY A 228 14.20 -11.76 0.99
C GLY A 228 12.90 -12.13 1.70
N GLN A 229 11.74 -11.91 1.06
CA GLN A 229 10.45 -12.33 1.64
C GLN A 229 10.30 -13.85 1.71
N ILE A 230 10.83 -14.59 0.74
CA ILE A 230 10.79 -16.06 0.72
C ILE A 230 11.72 -16.62 1.80
N GLU A 231 12.95 -16.12 1.89
CA GLU A 231 13.96 -16.51 2.87
C GLU A 231 13.42 -16.32 4.30
N LEU A 232 12.84 -15.16 4.60
CA LEU A 232 12.29 -14.87 5.93
C LEU A 232 11.08 -15.74 6.27
N ARG A 233 10.09 -15.81 5.38
CA ARG A 233 8.76 -16.34 5.74
C ARG A 233 8.59 -17.82 5.47
N ILE A 234 9.32 -18.36 4.50
CA ILE A 234 9.14 -19.73 4.05
C ILE A 234 10.34 -20.59 4.44
N LEU A 235 11.55 -20.11 4.15
CA LEU A 235 12.77 -20.90 4.42
C LEU A 235 13.27 -20.76 5.86
N GLY A 236 12.77 -19.79 6.62
CA GLY A 236 13.22 -19.54 7.99
C GLY A 236 14.70 -19.13 8.05
N GLN A 237 15.16 -18.40 7.05
CA GLN A 237 16.54 -17.94 6.85
C GLN A 237 16.63 -16.43 7.13
N PRO A 238 16.67 -16.01 8.42
CA PRO A 238 16.59 -14.61 8.80
C PRO A 238 17.76 -13.75 8.30
N ILE A 239 18.97 -14.32 8.28
CA ILE A 239 20.19 -13.59 7.92
C ILE A 239 20.19 -13.28 6.42
N GLU A 240 19.94 -14.30 5.60
CA GLU A 240 19.84 -14.21 4.15
C GLU A 240 18.69 -13.29 3.76
N GLY A 241 17.52 -13.48 4.37
CA GLY A 241 16.34 -12.68 4.11
C GLY A 241 16.54 -11.19 4.39
N LEU A 242 17.16 -10.86 5.52
CA LEU A 242 17.55 -9.48 5.84
C LEU A 242 18.58 -8.93 4.85
N SER A 243 19.58 -9.72 4.48
CA SER A 243 20.60 -9.31 3.50
C SER A 243 19.99 -8.98 2.14
N SER A 244 19.07 -9.83 1.66
CA SER A 244 18.33 -9.63 0.42
C SER A 244 17.47 -8.37 0.45
N LEU A 245 16.68 -8.15 1.52
CA LEU A 245 15.87 -6.94 1.65
C LEU A 245 16.74 -5.67 1.78
N ARG A 246 17.85 -5.75 2.52
CA ARG A 246 18.82 -4.65 2.63
C ARG A 246 19.43 -4.30 1.27
N SER A 247 19.78 -5.31 0.49
CA SER A 247 20.29 -5.13 -0.88
C SER A 247 19.26 -4.44 -1.77
N ALA A 248 18.00 -4.89 -1.74
CA ALA A 248 16.91 -4.24 -2.50
C ALA A 248 16.75 -2.77 -2.11
N TYR A 249 16.69 -2.47 -0.80
CA TYR A 249 16.55 -1.10 -0.29
C TYR A 249 17.73 -0.21 -0.71
N LEU A 250 18.97 -0.64 -0.45
CA LEU A 250 20.17 0.15 -0.76
C LEU A 250 20.31 0.39 -2.28
N GLN A 251 20.12 -0.65 -3.09
CA GLN A 251 20.15 -0.52 -4.55
C GLN A 251 19.06 0.44 -5.03
N SER A 252 17.83 0.37 -4.49
CA SER A 252 16.77 1.31 -4.87
C SER A 252 17.09 2.78 -4.60
N LYS A 253 18.02 3.05 -3.67
CA LYS A 253 18.48 4.41 -3.35
C LYS A 253 19.65 4.87 -4.21
N SER A 254 20.51 3.96 -4.63
CA SER A 254 21.70 4.28 -5.43
C SER A 254 21.44 4.20 -6.94
N GLN A 255 20.41 3.46 -7.37
CA GLN A 255 20.14 3.23 -8.77
C GLN A 255 19.61 4.51 -9.44
N THR A 256 20.33 4.99 -10.45
CA THR A 256 19.95 6.14 -11.27
C THR A 256 19.64 5.67 -12.69
N GLY A 257 18.45 5.96 -13.24
CA GLY A 257 18.10 5.59 -14.62
C GLY A 257 16.61 5.29 -14.82
N ILE A 258 16.19 4.97 -16.05
CA ILE A 258 14.80 4.61 -16.36
C ILE A 258 14.57 3.12 -16.16
N GLN A 259 13.50 2.76 -15.45
CA GLN A 259 13.02 1.40 -15.32
C GLN A 259 12.38 0.90 -16.64
N PRO A 260 12.80 -0.27 -17.17
CA PRO A 260 12.08 -0.94 -18.24
C PRO A 260 10.61 -1.14 -17.88
N ASN A 261 9.73 -0.99 -18.86
CA ASN A 261 8.30 -1.35 -18.76
C ASN A 261 7.47 -0.54 -17.73
N GLY A 262 8.04 0.49 -17.08
CA GLY A 262 7.27 1.42 -16.24
C GLY A 262 6.79 0.91 -14.91
N ILE A 263 7.39 -0.17 -14.47
CA ILE A 263 7.27 -0.60 -13.08
C ILE A 263 8.03 0.44 -12.25
N HIS A 264 7.39 0.97 -11.21
CA HIS A 264 7.99 1.92 -10.27
C HIS A 264 8.41 1.17 -9.00
N ILE A 265 9.70 1.13 -8.73
CA ILE A 265 10.24 0.69 -7.44
C ILE A 265 10.13 1.84 -6.43
N ASP A 266 9.21 1.67 -5.47
CA ASP A 266 9.05 2.58 -4.35
C ASP A 266 10.05 2.22 -3.23
N SER A 267 11.13 2.99 -3.14
CA SER A 267 12.18 2.83 -2.11
C SER A 267 11.62 2.99 -0.69
N SER A 268 10.61 3.85 -0.48
CA SER A 268 9.96 4.02 0.82
C SER A 268 9.17 2.79 1.24
N ARG A 269 8.60 2.05 0.27
CA ARG A 269 7.95 0.76 0.53
C ARG A 269 8.97 -0.32 0.88
N LEU A 270 10.08 -0.40 0.12
CA LEU A 270 11.16 -1.35 0.41
C LEU A 270 11.78 -1.08 1.78
N ALA A 271 11.89 0.20 2.19
CA ALA A 271 12.32 0.60 3.52
C ALA A 271 11.40 0.01 4.60
N LEU A 272 10.07 0.11 4.44
CA LEU A 272 9.12 -0.44 5.41
C LEU A 272 9.13 -1.97 5.46
N ASP A 273 9.34 -2.65 4.32
CA ASP A 273 9.48 -4.11 4.29
C ASP A 273 10.74 -4.56 5.04
N LEU A 274 11.86 -3.85 4.86
CA LEU A 274 13.11 -4.09 5.61
C LEU A 274 12.95 -3.78 7.11
N VAL A 275 12.34 -2.65 7.46
CA VAL A 275 12.07 -2.28 8.86
C VAL A 275 11.26 -3.35 9.57
N ARG A 276 10.22 -3.90 8.91
CA ARG A 276 9.43 -4.99 9.50
C ARG A 276 10.31 -6.20 9.83
N ALA A 277 11.16 -6.61 8.89
CA ALA A 277 12.06 -7.73 9.08
C ALA A 277 13.08 -7.45 10.21
N LEU A 278 13.65 -6.24 10.26
CA LEU A 278 14.58 -5.83 11.32
C LEU A 278 13.93 -5.86 12.70
N VAL A 279 12.70 -5.36 12.83
CA VAL A 279 11.93 -5.41 14.08
C VAL A 279 11.63 -6.85 14.51
N GLU A 280 11.31 -7.74 13.57
CA GLU A 280 11.11 -9.17 13.86
C GLU A 280 12.38 -9.85 14.39
N GLN A 281 13.56 -9.36 13.97
CA GLN A 281 14.86 -9.83 14.42
C GLN A 281 15.47 -8.98 15.56
N ASP A 282 14.67 -8.11 16.19
CA ASP A 282 15.08 -7.26 17.31
C ASP A 282 16.23 -6.27 16.99
N GLN A 283 16.47 -5.99 15.70
CA GLN A 283 17.49 -5.06 15.19
C GLN A 283 16.96 -3.61 15.15
N LEU A 284 16.57 -3.10 16.32
CA LEU A 284 15.83 -1.84 16.44
C LEU A 284 16.63 -0.58 16.06
N ASP A 285 17.95 -0.56 16.27
CA ASP A 285 18.77 0.61 15.96
C ASP A 285 18.86 0.89 14.45
N GLU A 286 18.98 -0.18 13.65
CA GLU A 286 18.97 -0.07 12.20
C GLU A 286 17.57 0.27 11.68
N ALA A 287 16.54 -0.36 12.25
CA ALA A 287 15.14 -0.05 11.93
C ALA A 287 14.84 1.44 12.17
N GLU A 288 15.25 1.97 13.32
CA GLU A 288 15.10 3.39 13.67
C GLU A 288 15.79 4.29 12.65
N LYS A 289 17.04 4.00 12.28
CA LYS A 289 17.79 4.79 11.30
C LYS A 289 17.09 4.85 9.94
N ILE A 290 16.59 3.71 9.44
CA ILE A 290 15.87 3.65 8.16
C ILE A 290 14.56 4.42 8.24
N LEU A 291 13.84 4.29 9.35
CA LEU A 291 12.60 5.03 9.58
C LEU A 291 12.83 6.54 9.65
N GLN A 292 13.87 7.01 10.37
CA GLN A 292 14.23 8.43 10.45
C GLN A 292 14.56 9.02 9.08
N GLU A 293 15.21 8.25 8.21
CA GLU A 293 15.47 8.65 6.84
C GLU A 293 14.18 8.69 6.01
N THR A 294 13.38 7.64 6.07
CA THR A 294 12.12 7.53 5.29
C THR A 294 11.11 8.61 5.70
N ALA A 295 11.08 8.99 6.97
CA ALA A 295 10.19 10.02 7.52
C ALA A 295 10.49 11.44 7.01
N LYS A 296 11.67 11.69 6.41
CA LYS A 296 12.05 12.99 5.83
C LYS A 296 11.49 13.21 4.41
N GLY A 297 10.94 12.17 3.77
CA GLY A 297 10.34 12.30 2.44
C GLY A 297 9.04 13.12 2.47
N GLU A 298 8.76 13.84 1.38
CA GLU A 298 7.53 14.64 1.20
C GLU A 298 6.37 13.85 0.60
N GLU A 299 6.64 12.67 0.00
CA GLU A 299 5.65 11.76 -0.61
C GLU A 299 5.90 10.30 -0.20
N GLY A 300 4.93 9.41 -0.44
CA GLY A 300 5.05 7.97 -0.17
C GLY A 300 4.78 7.55 1.27
N ASN A 301 5.61 6.66 1.83
CA ASN A 301 5.39 6.06 3.16
C ASN A 301 5.91 6.88 4.35
N ALA A 302 6.20 8.18 4.17
CA ALA A 302 6.79 9.04 5.20
C ALA A 302 5.96 9.13 6.49
N GLU A 303 4.64 9.34 6.39
CA GLU A 303 3.75 9.36 7.56
C GLU A 303 3.68 8.02 8.28
N ARG A 304 3.72 6.91 7.52
CA ARG A 304 3.78 5.59 8.13
C ARG A 304 5.11 5.37 8.85
N ALA A 305 6.22 5.88 8.31
CA ALA A 305 7.51 5.83 8.97
C ALA A 305 7.52 6.65 10.28
N LYS A 306 6.93 7.86 10.30
CA LYS A 306 6.76 8.66 11.53
C LYS A 306 5.97 7.91 12.60
N SER A 307 4.86 7.28 12.20
CA SER A 307 4.06 6.45 13.10
C SER A 307 4.88 5.30 13.70
N LEU A 308 5.69 4.60 12.90
CA LEU A 308 6.53 3.50 13.38
C LEU A 308 7.69 3.97 14.25
N LEU A 309 8.24 5.18 14.03
CA LEU A 309 9.27 5.76 14.91
C LEU A 309 8.78 5.92 16.34
N ASN A 310 7.51 6.33 16.51
CA ASN A 310 6.90 6.48 17.83
C ASN A 310 6.78 5.14 18.57
N GLU A 311 6.81 4.01 17.86
CA GLU A 311 6.74 2.66 18.43
C GLU A 311 8.12 2.13 18.85
N ILE A 312 9.23 2.61 18.28
CA ILE A 312 10.60 2.13 18.59
C ILE A 312 10.92 2.14 20.09
N PRO A 313 10.64 3.22 20.85
CA PRO A 313 10.88 3.23 22.29
C PRO A 313 10.07 2.17 23.05
N ILE A 314 8.85 1.85 22.58
CA ILE A 314 8.01 0.79 23.16
C ILE A 314 8.66 -0.56 22.86
N LEU A 315 9.03 -0.82 21.61
CA LEU A 315 9.66 -2.08 21.19
C LEU A 315 10.99 -2.36 21.93
N ARG A 316 11.78 -1.32 22.24
CA ARG A 316 12.99 -1.44 23.07
C ARG A 316 12.71 -1.90 24.51
N ARG A 317 11.60 -1.45 25.11
CA ARG A 317 11.16 -1.94 26.44
C ARG A 317 10.62 -3.36 26.36
N MET A 318 10.15 -3.77 25.19
CA MET A 318 9.59 -5.09 24.92
C MET A 318 10.63 -6.12 24.44
N GLN A 319 11.94 -5.86 24.54
CA GLN A 319 12.98 -6.83 24.18
C GLN A 319 13.07 -7.98 25.20
N ILE A 320 13.56 -9.13 24.76
CA ILE A 320 13.85 -10.26 25.66
C ILE A 320 14.90 -9.81 26.70
N GLY A 321 14.70 -10.18 27.95
CA GLY A 321 15.56 -9.77 29.08
C GLY A 321 15.16 -8.44 29.73
N LYS A 322 14.17 -7.73 29.21
CA LYS A 322 13.60 -6.53 29.85
C LYS A 322 12.47 -6.89 30.80
N VAL A 323 12.28 -6.05 31.83
CA VAL A 323 11.10 -6.12 32.69
C VAL A 323 9.87 -5.71 31.87
N ILE A 324 8.75 -6.41 32.02
CA ILE A 324 7.51 -6.00 31.38
C ILE A 324 7.13 -4.56 31.77
N PRO A 325 6.64 -3.73 30.83
CA PRO A 325 6.14 -2.40 31.16
C PRO A 325 5.02 -2.49 32.20
N HIS A 326 4.91 -1.45 33.03
CA HIS A 326 3.73 -1.29 33.86
C HIS A 326 2.51 -1.01 32.96
N PHE A 327 1.38 -1.60 33.30
CA PHE A 327 0.09 -1.38 32.64
C PHE A 327 -1.03 -1.53 33.64
N GLU A 328 -2.16 -0.93 33.31
CA GLU A 328 -3.42 -1.07 34.03
C GLU A 328 -4.49 -1.49 33.04
N GLY A 329 -5.28 -2.48 33.41
CA GLY A 329 -6.40 -2.94 32.60
C GLY A 329 -7.60 -3.29 33.46
N LYS A 330 -8.79 -3.10 32.91
CA LYS A 330 -10.03 -3.45 33.61
C LYS A 330 -10.38 -4.92 33.35
N GLY A 331 -10.57 -5.66 34.44
CA GLY A 331 -11.09 -7.02 34.46
C GLY A 331 -12.54 -7.10 33.99
N LEU A 332 -13.01 -8.30 33.65
CA LEU A 332 -14.43 -8.52 33.27
C LEU A 332 -15.41 -8.31 34.42
N ASP A 333 -14.96 -8.49 35.65
CA ASP A 333 -15.67 -8.16 36.90
C ASP A 333 -15.55 -6.68 37.29
N GLY A 334 -14.72 -5.92 36.56
CA GLY A 334 -14.44 -4.53 36.80
C GLY A 334 -13.27 -4.28 37.75
N GLU A 335 -12.59 -5.31 38.25
CA GLU A 335 -11.39 -5.15 39.07
C GLU A 335 -10.22 -4.59 38.24
N LEU A 336 -9.33 -3.88 38.91
CA LEU A 336 -8.12 -3.35 38.27
C LEU A 336 -7.05 -4.44 38.25
N ILE A 337 -6.57 -4.76 37.05
CA ILE A 337 -5.51 -5.74 36.83
C ILE A 337 -4.22 -5.01 36.49
N THR A 338 -3.17 -5.30 37.25
CA THR A 338 -1.81 -4.77 37.03
C THR A 338 -0.78 -5.91 37.13
N PRO A 339 0.44 -5.76 36.57
CA PRO A 339 1.51 -6.75 36.68
C PRO A 339 1.81 -7.23 38.10
N GLU A 340 1.61 -6.38 39.10
CA GLU A 340 1.94 -6.64 40.49
C GLU A 340 1.12 -7.80 41.08
N LEU A 341 -0.08 -8.06 40.55
CA LEU A 341 -0.91 -9.22 40.93
C LEU A 341 -0.27 -10.57 40.60
N PHE A 342 0.73 -10.58 39.73
CA PHE A 342 1.37 -11.79 39.20
C PHE A 342 2.81 -11.98 39.67
N ARG A 343 3.30 -11.16 40.62
CA ARG A 343 4.67 -11.27 41.14
C ARG A 343 4.95 -12.68 41.67
N GLY A 344 6.13 -13.22 41.32
CA GLY A 344 6.54 -14.55 41.74
C GLY A 344 5.94 -15.69 40.91
N LYS A 345 5.02 -15.41 39.98
CA LYS A 345 4.47 -16.39 39.04
C LYS A 345 5.18 -16.29 37.68
N VAL A 346 5.24 -17.40 36.95
CA VAL A 346 5.49 -17.34 35.50
C VAL A 346 4.19 -16.90 34.84
N LEU A 347 4.22 -15.82 34.06
CA LEU A 347 3.04 -15.20 33.49
C LEU A 347 3.05 -15.26 31.96
N LEU A 348 1.98 -15.81 31.37
CA LEU A 348 1.70 -15.69 29.94
C LEU A 348 0.70 -14.55 29.72
N LEU A 349 1.12 -13.48 29.05
CA LEU A 349 0.20 -12.50 28.49
C LEU A 349 -0.25 -13.01 27.11
N ASP A 350 -1.54 -13.25 26.94
CA ASP A 350 -2.15 -13.73 25.70
C ASP A 350 -3.07 -12.68 25.09
N PHE A 351 -2.60 -12.01 24.03
CA PHE A 351 -3.40 -11.05 23.27
C PHE A 351 -4.20 -11.81 22.21
N TRP A 352 -5.52 -11.79 22.38
CA TRP A 352 -6.43 -12.66 21.64
C TRP A 352 -7.77 -11.96 21.33
N ALA A 353 -8.66 -12.63 20.60
CA ALA A 353 -10.04 -12.19 20.43
C ALA A 353 -10.94 -13.34 19.97
N THR A 354 -12.24 -13.26 20.24
CA THR A 354 -13.21 -14.30 19.84
C THR A 354 -13.30 -14.49 18.32
N TRP A 355 -13.10 -13.43 17.55
CA TRP A 355 -13.13 -13.45 16.09
C TRP A 355 -11.81 -13.97 15.47
N CYS A 356 -10.76 -14.15 16.27
CA CYS A 356 -9.46 -14.62 15.81
C CYS A 356 -9.45 -16.14 15.65
N GLY A 357 -9.54 -16.62 14.41
CA GLY A 357 -9.49 -18.04 14.08
C GLY A 357 -8.26 -18.77 14.65
N PRO A 358 -7.03 -18.28 14.38
CA PRO A 358 -5.82 -18.90 14.93
C PRO A 358 -5.76 -18.87 16.47
N CYS A 359 -6.28 -17.83 17.13
CA CYS A 359 -6.29 -17.77 18.60
C CYS A 359 -7.16 -18.89 19.18
N ARG A 360 -8.34 -19.12 18.60
CA ARG A 360 -9.22 -20.23 18.99
C ARG A 360 -8.63 -21.60 18.70
N ALA A 361 -7.81 -21.73 17.65
CA ALA A 361 -7.12 -22.97 17.34
C ALA A 361 -6.02 -23.30 18.38
N GLU A 362 -5.35 -22.29 18.94
CA GLU A 362 -4.33 -22.44 19.98
C GLU A 362 -4.94 -22.69 21.38
N LEU A 363 -6.19 -22.26 21.60
CA LEU A 363 -6.82 -22.26 22.92
C LEU A 363 -6.78 -23.60 23.66
N PRO A 364 -7.10 -24.77 23.05
CA PRO A 364 -7.05 -26.06 23.75
C PRO A 364 -5.67 -26.37 24.35
N LEU A 365 -4.60 -25.93 23.68
CA LEU A 365 -3.24 -26.13 24.16
C LEU A 365 -2.88 -25.17 25.31
N VAL A 366 -3.39 -23.93 25.27
CA VAL A 366 -3.23 -22.99 26.38
C VAL A 366 -3.95 -23.51 27.63
N VAL A 367 -5.18 -24.02 27.47
CA VAL A 367 -5.96 -24.63 28.56
C VAL A 367 -5.21 -25.81 29.18
N SER A 368 -4.74 -26.78 28.37
CA SER A 368 -4.02 -27.94 28.91
C SER A 368 -2.71 -27.56 29.59
N THR A 369 -1.98 -26.58 29.06
CA THR A 369 -0.76 -26.04 29.70
C THR A 369 -1.08 -25.37 31.02
N TYR A 370 -2.18 -24.62 31.08
CA TYR A 370 -2.64 -23.98 32.30
C TYR A 370 -3.00 -25.00 33.38
N GLU A 371 -3.77 -26.04 33.04
CA GLU A 371 -4.15 -27.10 33.97
C GLU A 371 -2.94 -27.84 34.56
N GLU A 372 -1.89 -28.07 33.76
CA GLU A 372 -0.68 -28.77 34.22
C GLU A 372 0.17 -27.94 35.20
N TRP A 373 0.25 -26.62 34.99
CA TRP A 373 1.24 -25.75 35.63
C TRP A 373 0.67 -24.70 36.58
N ASN A 374 -0.63 -24.40 36.54
CA ASN A 374 -1.21 -23.30 37.32
C ASN A 374 -1.00 -23.47 38.83
N SER A 375 -1.27 -24.68 39.35
CA SER A 375 -1.04 -25.03 40.76
C SER A 375 0.42 -24.94 41.20
N LYS A 376 1.37 -24.83 40.26
CA LYS A 376 2.82 -24.76 40.51
C LYS A 376 3.38 -23.33 40.34
N GLY A 377 2.51 -22.33 40.13
CA GLY A 377 2.90 -20.93 39.99
C GLY A 377 2.97 -20.41 38.55
N PHE A 378 2.26 -21.06 37.61
CA PHE A 378 2.01 -20.50 36.27
C PHE A 378 0.67 -19.75 36.24
N GLU A 379 0.61 -18.64 35.53
CA GLU A 379 -0.61 -17.86 35.33
C GLU A 379 -0.75 -17.41 33.89
N VAL A 380 -1.99 -17.24 33.45
CA VAL A 380 -2.30 -16.63 32.16
C VAL A 380 -3.06 -15.34 32.42
N LEU A 381 -2.76 -14.31 31.67
CA LEU A 381 -3.57 -13.10 31.59
C LEU A 381 -4.02 -12.97 30.14
N GLY A 382 -5.33 -13.08 29.90
CA GLY A 382 -5.89 -12.81 28.59
C GLY A 382 -6.11 -11.32 28.39
N ILE A 383 -5.69 -10.78 27.25
CA ILE A 383 -5.98 -9.40 26.83
C ILE A 383 -6.84 -9.49 25.57
N SER A 384 -8.14 -9.26 25.72
CA SER A 384 -9.08 -9.34 24.61
C SER A 384 -9.05 -8.06 23.76
N LEU A 385 -8.81 -8.23 22.46
CA LEU A 385 -9.02 -7.21 21.43
C LEU A 385 -10.37 -7.39 20.72
N ASP A 386 -11.37 -7.93 21.41
CA ASP A 386 -12.75 -7.81 20.96
C ASP A 386 -13.19 -6.35 20.97
N ARG A 387 -14.16 -6.00 20.11
CA ARG A 387 -14.62 -4.63 19.96
C ARG A 387 -15.97 -4.45 20.64
N LEU A 388 -16.10 -3.39 21.43
CA LEU A 388 -17.41 -2.88 21.81
C LEU A 388 -17.99 -2.12 20.63
N VAL A 389 -19.06 -2.65 20.05
CA VAL A 389 -19.77 -1.97 18.95
C VAL A 389 -21.14 -1.61 19.43
N SER A 390 -21.52 -0.33 19.30
CA SER A 390 -22.85 0.10 19.68
C SER A 390 -23.89 -0.51 18.74
N GLU A 391 -25.09 -0.73 19.25
CA GLU A 391 -26.20 -1.28 18.46
C GLU A 391 -26.51 -0.42 17.23
N LYS A 392 -26.32 0.90 17.36
CA LYS A 392 -26.43 1.87 16.27
C LYS A 392 -25.37 1.67 15.18
N ASP A 393 -24.14 1.32 15.55
CA ASP A 393 -23.07 1.07 14.57
C ASP A 393 -23.28 -0.25 13.83
N VAL A 394 -23.81 -1.27 14.51
CA VAL A 394 -24.23 -2.53 13.86
C VAL A 394 -25.35 -2.27 12.86
N GLN A 395 -26.39 -1.54 13.27
CA GLN A 395 -27.52 -1.17 12.40
C GLN A 395 -27.05 -0.33 11.20
N LYS A 396 -26.14 0.62 11.41
CA LYS A 396 -25.55 1.41 10.34
C LYS A 396 -24.75 0.55 9.36
N ALA A 397 -23.87 -0.32 9.86
CA ALA A 397 -23.11 -1.23 9.00
C ALA A 397 -24.03 -2.14 8.17
N GLN A 398 -25.15 -2.57 8.75
CA GLN A 398 -26.18 -3.33 8.05
C GLN A 398 -26.89 -2.51 6.97
N ALA A 399 -27.29 -1.27 7.28
CA ALA A 399 -27.90 -0.35 6.33
C ALA A 399 -26.94 0.01 5.17
N ASP A 400 -25.65 0.12 5.45
CA ASP A 400 -24.58 0.39 4.47
C ASP A 400 -24.21 -0.86 3.64
N GLY A 401 -24.88 -2.00 3.85
CA GLY A 401 -24.67 -3.23 3.08
C GLY A 401 -23.38 -3.98 3.42
N ALA A 402 -22.87 -3.85 4.66
CA ALA A 402 -21.66 -4.54 5.07
C ALA A 402 -21.81 -6.08 4.94
N LYS A 403 -20.93 -6.71 4.15
CA LYS A 403 -20.87 -8.18 4.01
C LYS A 403 -20.64 -8.92 5.33
N ARG A 404 -20.07 -8.25 6.33
CA ARG A 404 -19.81 -8.80 7.66
C ARG A 404 -20.14 -7.75 8.68
N LEU A 405 -21.16 -8.01 9.50
CA LEU A 405 -21.53 -7.11 10.59
C LEU A 405 -20.42 -7.08 11.64
N PRO A 406 -20.19 -5.95 12.31
CA PRO A 406 -19.29 -5.88 13.44
C PRO A 406 -19.77 -6.85 14.52
N THR A 407 -18.92 -7.77 14.98
CA THR A 407 -19.26 -8.64 16.10
C THR A 407 -19.42 -7.78 17.36
N ARG A 408 -20.63 -7.73 17.91
CA ARG A 408 -20.87 -7.18 19.24
C ARG A 408 -20.25 -8.15 20.25
N MET A 409 -19.31 -7.67 21.04
CA MET A 409 -18.76 -8.42 22.16
C MET A 409 -18.59 -7.45 23.32
N ASP A 410 -19.56 -7.39 24.23
CA ASP A 410 -19.44 -6.63 25.48
C ASP A 410 -18.85 -7.52 26.60
N ALA A 411 -18.60 -6.95 27.77
CA ALA A 411 -17.93 -7.66 28.86
C ALA A 411 -18.71 -8.90 29.36
N ASN A 412 -20.05 -8.86 29.34
CA ASN A 412 -20.87 -9.98 29.77
C ASN A 412 -20.83 -11.13 28.76
N LEU A 413 -20.99 -10.80 27.47
CA LEU A 413 -20.85 -11.79 26.40
C LEU A 413 -19.46 -12.40 26.37
N LEU A 414 -18.43 -11.60 26.61
CA LEU A 414 -17.06 -12.09 26.69
C LEU A 414 -16.88 -13.01 27.91
N LYS A 415 -17.47 -12.68 29.06
CA LYS A 415 -17.49 -13.53 30.26
C LYS A 415 -18.11 -14.90 29.98
N GLU A 416 -19.30 -14.94 29.38
CA GLU A 416 -19.96 -16.19 28.98
C GLU A 416 -19.09 -17.00 28.01
N TRP A 417 -18.41 -16.33 27.07
CA TRP A 417 -17.54 -16.99 26.11
C TRP A 417 -16.34 -17.65 26.79
N VAL A 418 -15.66 -16.94 27.69
CA VAL A 418 -14.47 -17.48 28.38
C VAL A 418 -14.84 -18.62 29.34
N GLU A 419 -16.00 -18.53 30.02
CA GLU A 419 -16.54 -19.62 30.83
C GLU A 419 -16.84 -20.87 29.98
N LYS A 420 -17.51 -20.69 28.84
CA LYS A 420 -17.84 -21.78 27.91
C LYS A 420 -16.61 -22.48 27.32
N ASN A 421 -15.49 -21.77 27.18
CA ASN A 421 -14.27 -22.31 26.59
C ASN A 421 -13.19 -22.65 27.63
N SER A 422 -13.57 -22.80 28.90
CA SER A 422 -12.67 -23.23 29.98
C SER A 422 -11.43 -22.33 30.12
N MET A 423 -11.64 -21.02 30.10
CA MET A 423 -10.60 -20.00 30.33
C MET A 423 -10.76 -19.38 31.72
N PRO A 424 -10.37 -20.08 32.81
CA PRO A 424 -10.61 -19.62 34.17
C PRO A 424 -9.71 -18.46 34.61
N TRP A 425 -8.70 -18.12 33.80
CA TRP A 425 -7.72 -17.09 34.11
C TRP A 425 -8.24 -15.67 33.86
N PRO A 426 -7.69 -14.65 34.55
CA PRO A 426 -8.15 -13.27 34.42
C PRO A 426 -8.07 -12.74 32.99
N GLN A 427 -9.01 -11.85 32.65
CA GLN A 427 -9.14 -11.23 31.32
C GLN A 427 -9.20 -9.72 31.47
N ILE A 428 -8.39 -9.00 30.70
CA ILE A 428 -8.53 -7.55 30.47
C ILE A 428 -9.35 -7.33 29.20
N TYR A 429 -10.33 -6.43 29.29
CA TYR A 429 -11.15 -6.03 28.15
C TYR A 429 -11.63 -4.57 28.30
N ASP A 430 -11.37 -3.75 27.28
CA ASP A 430 -11.83 -2.35 27.20
C ASP A 430 -12.66 -2.05 25.93
N GLY A 431 -12.86 -3.05 25.06
CA GLY A 431 -13.58 -2.91 23.79
C GLY A 431 -12.89 -2.06 22.73
N GLY A 432 -11.64 -1.62 22.99
CA GLY A 432 -10.88 -0.70 22.16
C GLY A 432 -10.32 -1.31 20.87
N TYR A 433 -10.42 -2.63 20.67
CA TYR A 433 -9.82 -3.33 19.53
C TYR A 433 -8.31 -3.03 19.48
N TRP A 434 -7.72 -2.71 18.32
CA TRP A 434 -6.31 -2.28 18.22
C TRP A 434 -5.98 -1.01 19.03
N LYS A 435 -6.97 -0.22 19.47
CA LYS A 435 -6.77 0.97 20.31
C LYS A 435 -6.88 0.67 21.80
N ALA A 436 -7.05 -0.60 22.19
CA ALA A 436 -7.07 -0.99 23.59
C ALA A 436 -5.79 -0.51 24.29
N ALA A 437 -5.91 0.04 25.50
CA ALA A 437 -4.81 0.73 26.16
C ALA A 437 -3.61 -0.21 26.36
N VAL A 438 -3.87 -1.43 26.84
CA VAL A 438 -2.82 -2.46 27.03
C VAL A 438 -2.26 -2.94 25.68
N ALA A 439 -3.05 -3.01 24.61
CA ALA A 439 -2.50 -3.36 23.29
C ALA A 439 -1.54 -2.29 22.75
N GLN A 440 -1.83 -1.01 22.99
CA GLN A 440 -0.98 0.10 22.59
C GLN A 440 0.32 0.16 23.40
N GLU A 441 0.27 -0.05 24.72
CA GLU A 441 1.47 -0.07 25.58
C GLU A 441 2.47 -1.16 25.16
N PHE A 442 1.98 -2.23 24.53
CA PHE A 442 2.79 -3.34 24.05
C PHE A 442 3.06 -3.32 22.54
N ALA A 443 2.61 -2.27 21.83
CA ALA A 443 2.69 -2.15 20.36
C ALA A 443 2.16 -3.39 19.60
N VAL A 444 1.02 -3.93 20.05
CA VAL A 444 0.39 -5.13 19.47
C VAL A 444 -0.48 -4.76 18.28
N HIS A 445 -0.06 -5.17 17.08
CA HIS A 445 -0.76 -4.90 15.81
C HIS A 445 -1.30 -6.14 15.11
N SER A 446 -1.06 -7.32 15.67
CA SER A 446 -1.56 -8.58 15.15
C SER A 446 -1.78 -9.57 16.28
N ILE A 447 -2.78 -10.44 16.11
CA ILE A 447 -3.06 -11.54 17.03
C ILE A 447 -3.17 -12.86 16.27
N PRO A 448 -2.88 -14.01 16.91
CA PRO A 448 -2.45 -14.16 18.32
C PRO A 448 -1.08 -13.54 18.57
N PHE A 449 -0.87 -13.01 19.77
CA PHE A 449 0.42 -12.49 20.21
C PHE A 449 0.63 -12.80 21.70
N THR A 450 1.72 -13.48 22.02
CA THR A 450 2.01 -13.95 23.37
C THR A 450 3.29 -13.35 23.89
N ILE A 451 3.34 -13.09 25.19
CA ILE A 451 4.56 -12.75 25.92
C ILE A 451 4.64 -13.64 27.14
N LEU A 452 5.74 -14.39 27.26
CA LEU A 452 6.00 -15.22 28.43
C LEU A 452 7.05 -14.55 29.31
N VAL A 453 6.69 -14.38 30.58
CA VAL A 453 7.43 -13.62 31.58
C VAL A 453 7.79 -14.56 32.73
N ASP A 454 9.02 -14.45 33.24
CA ASP A 454 9.42 -15.22 34.42
C ASP A 454 8.92 -14.60 35.74
N ARG A 455 9.26 -15.27 36.86
CA ARG A 455 8.85 -14.91 38.21
C ARG A 455 9.31 -13.52 38.67
N ASN A 456 10.32 -12.96 38.01
CA ASN A 456 10.87 -11.63 38.29
C ASN A 456 10.26 -10.54 37.40
N GLY A 457 9.28 -10.88 36.56
CA GLY A 457 8.69 -9.94 35.62
C GLY A 457 9.54 -9.72 34.36
N ILE A 458 10.54 -10.57 34.10
CA ILE A 458 11.42 -10.45 32.92
C ILE A 458 10.81 -11.16 31.72
N ILE A 459 10.76 -10.49 30.57
CA ILE A 459 10.33 -11.05 29.29
C ILE A 459 11.32 -12.11 28.86
N ARG A 460 10.88 -13.37 28.74
CA ARG A 460 11.71 -14.50 28.31
C ARG A 460 11.41 -14.97 26.90
N TYR A 461 10.14 -14.91 26.49
CA TYR A 461 9.73 -15.31 25.15
C TYR A 461 8.64 -14.38 24.61
N LYS A 462 8.62 -14.22 23.28
CA LYS A 462 7.58 -13.49 22.54
C LYS A 462 7.07 -14.37 21.39
N LYS A 463 5.78 -14.26 21.07
CA LYS A 463 5.12 -14.91 19.92
C LYS A 463 5.25 -16.45 19.89
N VAL A 464 5.54 -17.09 21.01
CA VAL A 464 5.57 -18.56 21.14
C VAL A 464 4.15 -19.13 21.08
N ARG A 465 3.99 -20.24 20.35
CA ARG A 465 2.70 -20.91 20.05
C ARG A 465 2.89 -22.41 19.89
N GLY A 466 1.81 -23.17 19.89
CA GLY A 466 1.87 -24.62 19.72
C GLY A 466 2.79 -25.25 20.77
N GLU A 467 3.46 -26.33 20.39
CA GLU A 467 4.41 -27.03 21.27
C GLU A 467 5.58 -26.15 21.75
N SER A 468 5.93 -25.09 21.00
CA SER A 468 6.97 -24.15 21.44
C SER A 468 6.55 -23.36 22.69
N LEU A 469 5.25 -23.05 22.83
CA LEU A 469 4.71 -22.41 24.03
C LEU A 469 4.81 -23.33 25.24
N THR A 470 4.35 -24.59 25.11
CA THR A 470 4.34 -25.55 26.22
C THR A 470 5.76 -25.84 26.71
N LYS A 471 6.72 -25.97 25.77
CA LYS A 471 8.14 -26.13 26.08
C LYS A 471 8.73 -24.90 26.76
N ALA A 472 8.36 -23.69 26.34
CA ALA A 472 8.83 -22.45 26.97
C ALA A 472 8.29 -22.32 28.40
N VAL A 473 7.01 -22.60 28.63
CA VAL A 473 6.41 -22.63 29.97
C VAL A 473 7.14 -23.66 30.85
N LYS A 474 7.25 -24.90 30.38
CA LYS A 474 7.96 -25.96 31.12
C LYS A 474 9.37 -25.54 31.51
N THR A 475 10.12 -24.95 30.58
CA THR A 475 11.48 -24.45 30.84
C THR A 475 11.51 -23.49 32.02
N LEU A 476 10.65 -22.46 32.03
CA LEU A 476 10.61 -21.47 33.11
C LEU A 476 10.06 -22.04 34.42
N MET A 477 9.14 -23.00 34.34
CA MET A 477 8.59 -23.65 35.54
C MET A 477 9.59 -24.56 36.24
N THR A 478 10.57 -25.10 35.51
CA THR A 478 11.64 -25.95 36.05
C THR A 478 12.96 -25.21 36.29
N GLU A 479 13.04 -23.94 35.93
CA GLU A 479 14.22 -23.11 36.16
C GLU A 479 14.35 -22.85 37.68
N GLU A 480 15.50 -23.19 38.26
CA GLU A 480 15.77 -22.86 39.66
C GLU A 480 15.86 -21.34 39.81
N LEU A 481 15.14 -20.81 40.81
CA LEU A 481 15.26 -19.42 41.23
C LEU A 481 16.70 -19.19 41.71
N LYS A 482 17.51 -18.50 40.91
CA LYS A 482 18.87 -18.09 41.29
C LYS A 482 18.86 -16.94 42.27
#